data_AF-A0A962GS18-F1
#
_entry.id   AF-A0A962GS18-F1
#
_cell.length_a   1.000
_cell.length_b   1.000
_cell.length_c   1.000
_cell.angle_alpha   90.00
_cell.angle_beta   90.00
_cell.angle_gamma   90.00
#
_symmetry.space_group_name_H-M   'P 1'
#
loop_
_entity.id
_entity.type
_entity.pdbx_description
1 polymer ?
#
loop_
_entity_poly.entity_id
_entity_poly.type
_entity_poly.pdbx_seq_one_letter_code
_entity_poly.pdbx_strand_id
1 'polypeptide(L)'
;GDRACRPVRRFIEKPDVRGAKELIARGDCLWNTGMFLTRPSVFLQLLERSAPKIYGGAQKALAVGTHENVSIQLNKKIFSEFESVSVDIVLLKRISSAFVRDLDVEWSDIGSWWRLFRWRREERAVSRYSA
;
A
#
# COMPACT_ATOMS: atom_id res chain seq x y z
N GLY A 1 -9.00 -9.59 24.28
CA GLY A 1 -10.09 -9.38 23.29
C GLY A 1 -10.03 -7.96 22.80
N ASP A 2 -10.37 -7.59 21.57
CA ASP A 2 -11.00 -8.33 20.48
C ASP A 2 -10.12 -8.15 19.21
N ARG A 3 -9.72 -9.27 18.61
CA ARG A 3 -8.77 -9.30 17.47
C ARG A 3 -9.45 -9.23 16.10
N ALA A 4 -10.67 -8.69 16.05
CA ALA A 4 -11.49 -8.62 14.85
C ALA A 4 -10.97 -7.59 13.83
N CYS A 5 -11.01 -7.95 12.55
CA CYS A 5 -10.89 -7.00 11.45
C CYS A 5 -12.16 -6.14 11.38
N ARG A 6 -12.02 -4.86 11.03
CA ARG A 6 -13.13 -3.91 10.87
C ARG A 6 -13.37 -3.60 9.40
N PRO A 7 -14.63 -3.48 8.94
CA PRO A 7 -14.90 -3.06 7.57
C PRO A 7 -14.43 -1.62 7.35
N VAL A 8 -13.78 -1.36 6.21
CA VAL A 8 -13.33 -0.02 5.83
C VAL A 8 -14.49 0.72 5.19
N ARG A 9 -14.90 1.86 5.78
CA ARG A 9 -15.98 2.70 5.23
C ARG A 9 -15.54 3.54 4.03
N ARG A 10 -14.33 4.09 4.09
CA ARG A 10 -13.76 4.95 3.05
C ARG A 10 -12.25 4.96 3.13
N PHE A 11 -11.58 4.96 1.98
CA PHE A 11 -10.16 5.22 1.86
C PHE A 11 -9.91 6.69 1.48
N ILE A 12 -8.95 7.35 2.15
CA ILE A 12 -8.58 8.75 1.91
C ILE A 12 -7.09 8.78 1.58
N GLU A 13 -6.76 8.98 0.31
CA GLU A 13 -5.37 9.09 -0.15
C GLU A 13 -4.89 10.53 0.03
N LYS A 14 -3.82 10.72 0.83
CA LYS A 14 -3.06 11.98 0.94
C LYS A 14 -3.95 13.23 1.07
N PRO A 15 -4.70 13.37 2.19
CA PRO A 15 -5.51 14.57 2.43
C PRO A 15 -4.62 15.81 2.51
N ASP A 16 -5.19 16.99 2.23
CA ASP A 16 -4.50 18.25 2.50
C ASP A 16 -4.30 18.46 4.02
N VAL A 17 -3.54 19.50 4.37
CA VAL A 17 -3.19 19.79 5.77
C VAL A 17 -4.43 19.97 6.65
N ARG A 18 -5.50 20.56 6.11
CA ARG A 18 -6.74 20.77 6.86
C ARG A 18 -7.45 19.42 7.10
N GLY A 19 -7.63 18.63 6.04
CA GLY A 19 -8.24 17.32 6.10
C GLY A 19 -7.49 16.36 7.02
N ALA A 20 -6.15 16.39 6.99
CA ALA A 20 -5.32 15.60 7.90
C ALA A 20 -5.57 15.96 9.37
N LYS A 21 -5.62 17.25 9.71
CA LYS A 21 -5.93 17.72 11.08
C LYS A 21 -7.32 17.29 11.52
N GLU A 22 -8.32 17.40 10.65
CA GLU A 22 -9.69 16.98 10.94
C GLU A 22 -9.78 15.47 11.19
N LEU A 23 -9.09 14.65 10.41
CA LEU A 23 -9.06 13.20 10.58
C LEU A 23 -8.41 12.78 11.90
N ILE A 24 -7.27 13.39 12.25
CA ILE A 24 -6.59 13.16 13.53
C ILE A 24 -7.50 13.56 14.70
N ALA A 25 -8.18 14.70 14.61
CA ALA A 25 -9.07 15.19 15.67
C ALA A 25 -10.29 14.28 15.89
N ARG A 26 -10.81 13.64 14.84
CA ARG A 26 -11.93 12.70 14.94
C ARG A 26 -11.54 11.37 15.58
N GLY A 27 -10.31 10.91 15.37
CA GLY A 27 -9.80 9.66 15.93
C GLY A 27 -10.47 8.40 15.38
N ASP A 28 -11.26 8.51 14.30
CA ASP A 28 -12.01 7.41 13.66
C ASP A 28 -11.32 6.87 12.40
N CYS A 29 -10.04 7.21 12.20
CA CYS A 29 -9.24 6.79 11.05
C CYS A 29 -7.96 6.08 11.46
N LEU A 30 -7.48 5.20 10.60
CA LEU A 30 -6.18 4.53 10.72
C LEU A 30 -5.27 4.97 9.58
N TRP A 31 -3.96 4.96 9.85
CA TRP A 31 -2.96 5.11 8.80
C TRP A 31 -2.85 3.83 7.97
N ASN A 32 -2.82 3.97 6.64
CA ASN A 32 -2.50 2.86 5.76
C ASN A 32 -0.99 2.60 5.79
N THR A 33 -0.59 1.40 6.19
CA THR A 33 0.83 1.01 6.26
C THR A 33 1.43 0.64 4.90
N GLY A 34 0.59 0.55 3.86
CA GLY A 34 0.99 0.06 2.52
C GLY A 34 1.09 -1.46 2.44
N MET A 35 0.68 -2.19 3.49
CA MET A 35 0.66 -3.66 3.51
C MET A 35 -0.74 -4.18 3.19
N PHE A 36 -0.81 -5.20 2.34
CA PHE A 36 -2.07 -5.83 1.93
C PHE A 36 -1.99 -7.33 2.09
N LEU A 37 -3.11 -7.92 2.53
CA LEU A 37 -3.30 -9.37 2.55
C LEU A 37 -4.54 -9.72 1.73
N THR A 38 -4.36 -10.54 0.71
CA THR A 38 -5.44 -10.98 -0.18
C THR A 38 -5.09 -12.31 -0.81
N ARG A 39 -6.11 -13.11 -1.11
CA ARG A 39 -5.94 -14.26 -2.01
C ARG A 39 -5.53 -13.74 -3.40
N PRO A 40 -4.54 -14.35 -4.08
CA PRO A 40 -4.11 -13.89 -5.40
C PRO A 40 -5.26 -13.84 -6.43
N SER A 41 -6.15 -14.83 -6.43
CA SER A 41 -7.30 -14.83 -7.35
C SER A 41 -8.28 -13.69 -7.09
N VAL A 42 -8.48 -13.31 -5.82
CA VAL A 42 -9.35 -12.16 -5.46
C VAL A 42 -8.68 -10.86 -5.91
N PHE A 43 -7.37 -10.72 -5.69
CA PHE A 43 -6.63 -9.55 -6.16
C PHE A 43 -6.73 -9.37 -7.68
N LEU A 44 -6.54 -10.47 -8.44
CA LEU A 44 -6.65 -10.44 -9.90
C LEU A 44 -8.06 -10.08 -10.37
N GLN A 45 -9.11 -10.62 -9.75
CA GLN A 45 -10.50 -10.25 -10.06
C GLN A 45 -10.79 -8.77 -9.74
N LEU A 46 -10.25 -8.25 -8.64
CA LEU A 46 -10.39 -6.84 -8.28
C LEU A 46 -9.67 -5.94 -9.29
N LEU A 47 -8.47 -6.33 -9.74
CA LEU A 47 -7.70 -5.59 -10.73
C LEU A 47 -8.36 -5.61 -12.11
N GLU A 48 -8.89 -6.75 -12.54
CA GLU A 48 -9.64 -6.89 -13.79
C GLU A 48 -10.85 -5.93 -13.82
N ARG A 49 -11.58 -5.81 -12.72
CA ARG A 49 -12.74 -4.91 -12.60
C ARG A 49 -12.36 -3.44 -12.46
N SER A 50 -11.31 -3.14 -11.68
CA SER A 50 -10.98 -1.77 -11.27
C SER A 50 -9.99 -1.07 -12.19
N ALA A 51 -9.11 -1.83 -12.85
CA ALA A 51 -8.15 -1.36 -13.84
C ALA A 51 -7.95 -2.39 -14.96
N PRO A 52 -8.98 -2.63 -15.80
CA PRO A 52 -8.94 -3.63 -16.87
C PRO A 52 -7.77 -3.42 -17.85
N LYS A 53 -7.37 -2.16 -18.09
CA LYS A 53 -6.21 -1.84 -18.93
C LYS A 53 -4.89 -2.36 -18.35
N ILE A 54 -4.68 -2.17 -17.04
CA ILE A 54 -3.49 -2.67 -16.34
C ILE A 54 -3.53 -4.20 -16.30
N TYR A 55 -4.68 -4.79 -15.98
CA TYR A 55 -4.85 -6.25 -15.93
C TYR A 55 -4.55 -6.90 -17.29
N GLY A 56 -5.21 -6.46 -18.35
CA GLY A 56 -5.00 -7.00 -19.69
C GLY A 56 -3.61 -6.69 -20.25
N GLY A 57 -3.07 -5.51 -19.95
CA GLY A 57 -1.69 -5.14 -20.29
C GLY A 57 -0.67 -6.07 -19.63
N ALA A 58 -0.86 -6.37 -18.34
CA ALA A 58 0.03 -7.25 -17.57
C ALA A 58 0.01 -8.68 -18.12
N GLN A 59 -1.18 -9.19 -18.47
CA GLN A 59 -1.31 -10.50 -19.12
C GLN A 59 -0.55 -10.56 -20.45
N LYS A 60 -0.70 -9.53 -21.30
CA LYS A 60 0.02 -9.46 -22.59
C LYS A 60 1.53 -9.34 -22.39
N ALA A 61 1.97 -8.47 -21.48
CA ALA A 61 3.39 -8.25 -21.20
C ALA A 61 4.07 -9.51 -20.64
N LEU A 62 3.34 -10.30 -19.85
CA LEU A 62 3.80 -11.58 -19.32
C LEU A 62 3.86 -12.66 -20.41
N ALA A 63 2.85 -12.75 -21.27
CA ALA A 63 2.76 -13.76 -22.32
C ALA A 63 3.87 -13.64 -23.36
N VAL A 64 4.31 -12.42 -23.68
CA VAL A 64 5.39 -12.14 -24.65
C VAL A 64 6.68 -11.66 -23.98
N GLY A 65 6.79 -11.88 -22.67
CA GLY A 65 8.00 -11.64 -21.89
C GLY A 65 9.03 -12.76 -22.05
N THR A 66 10.23 -12.54 -21.52
CA THR A 66 11.28 -13.57 -21.46
C THR A 66 11.12 -14.37 -20.17
N HIS A 67 11.15 -15.70 -20.30
CA HIS A 67 11.07 -16.63 -19.17
C HIS A 67 12.37 -17.42 -19.11
N GLU A 68 13.10 -17.27 -18.01
CA GLU A 68 14.31 -18.04 -17.68
C GLU A 68 14.04 -18.84 -16.40
N ASN A 69 14.89 -19.82 -16.08
CA ASN A 69 14.66 -20.78 -14.98
C ASN A 69 14.13 -20.18 -13.67
N VAL A 70 14.68 -19.04 -13.24
CA VAL A 70 14.31 -18.37 -11.99
C VAL A 70 13.85 -16.92 -12.19
N SER A 71 13.66 -16.49 -13.44
CA SER A 71 13.41 -15.08 -13.75
C SER A 71 12.33 -14.93 -14.81
N ILE A 72 11.46 -13.94 -14.60
CA ILE A 72 10.45 -13.52 -15.58
C ILE A 72 10.69 -12.04 -15.83
N GLN A 73 10.95 -11.70 -17.10
CA GLN A 73 11.05 -10.31 -17.54
C GLN A 73 9.86 -9.98 -18.41
N LEU A 74 9.04 -9.01 -17.97
CA LEU A 74 7.92 -8.51 -18.75
C LEU A 74 8.41 -7.84 -20.04
N ASN A 75 7.61 -7.94 -21.10
CA ASN A 75 7.92 -7.25 -22.35
C ASN A 75 8.06 -5.72 -22.13
N LYS A 76 9.24 -5.19 -22.40
CA LYS A 76 9.59 -3.78 -22.14
C LYS A 76 8.68 -2.78 -22.85
N LYS A 77 8.32 -3.04 -24.12
CA LYS A 77 7.49 -2.12 -24.92
C LYS A 77 6.10 -2.03 -24.31
N ILE A 78 5.47 -3.17 -24.06
CA ILE A 78 4.13 -3.22 -23.47
C ILE A 78 4.14 -2.62 -22.05
N PHE A 79 5.12 -2.97 -21.23
CA PHE A 79 5.23 -2.45 -19.87
C PHE A 79 5.43 -0.93 -19.84
N SER A 80 6.15 -0.35 -20.82
CA SER A 80 6.34 1.10 -20.91
C SER A 80 5.08 1.91 -21.23
N GLU A 81 4.03 1.24 -21.71
CA GLU A 81 2.72 1.85 -21.98
C GLU A 81 1.84 1.93 -20.72
N PHE A 82 2.27 1.35 -19.60
CA PHE A 82 1.48 1.33 -18.38
C PHE A 82 1.45 2.70 -17.72
N GLU A 83 0.27 3.10 -17.27
CA GLU A 83 0.14 4.24 -16.38
C GLU A 83 0.85 3.95 -15.05
N SER A 84 1.70 4.87 -14.62
CA SER A 84 2.34 4.79 -13.31
C SER A 84 1.35 5.26 -12.24
N VAL A 85 0.58 4.32 -11.69
CA VAL A 85 -0.44 4.57 -10.67
C VAL A 85 -0.27 3.60 -9.49
N SER A 86 -0.52 4.07 -8.27
CA SER A 86 -0.42 3.24 -7.08
C SER A 86 -1.60 2.28 -6.94
N VAL A 87 -1.35 1.15 -6.27
CA VAL A 87 -2.37 0.16 -5.97
C VAL A 87 -3.47 0.74 -5.07
N ASP A 88 -3.12 1.66 -4.15
CA ASP A 88 -4.06 2.33 -3.24
C ASP A 88 -5.12 3.12 -4.01
N ILE A 89 -4.69 3.83 -5.05
CA ILE A 89 -5.57 4.63 -5.88
C ILE A 89 -6.44 3.74 -6.77
N VAL A 90 -5.83 2.74 -7.40
CA VAL A 90 -6.54 1.84 -8.34
C VAL A 90 -7.57 0.98 -7.62
N LEU A 91 -7.20 0.43 -6.46
CA LEU A 91 -7.99 -0.56 -5.75
C LEU A 91 -8.74 0.04 -4.57
N LEU A 92 -8.06 0.64 -3.60
CA LEU A 92 -8.70 0.98 -2.30
C LEU A 92 -9.76 2.07 -2.40
N LYS A 93 -9.69 2.96 -3.41
CA LYS A 93 -10.76 3.92 -3.68
C LYS A 93 -12.04 3.29 -4.27
N ARG A 94 -11.94 2.06 -4.81
CA ARG A 94 -13.01 1.40 -5.58
C ARG A 94 -13.56 0.13 -4.94
N ILE A 95 -12.86 -0.43 -3.95
CA ILE A 95 -13.29 -1.66 -3.27
C ILE A 95 -14.30 -1.32 -2.16
N SER A 96 -15.46 -1.99 -2.18
CA SER A 96 -16.49 -1.90 -1.13
C SER A 96 -16.33 -2.94 -0.01
N SER A 97 -15.51 -3.97 -0.22
CA SER A 97 -15.34 -5.12 0.67
C SER A 97 -13.93 -5.22 1.27
N ALA A 98 -13.36 -4.09 1.71
CA ALA A 98 -12.07 -4.07 2.38
C ALA A 98 -12.24 -4.14 3.90
N PHE A 99 -11.34 -4.86 4.56
CA PHE A 99 -11.25 -4.91 6.02
C PHE A 99 -9.86 -4.44 6.45
N VAL A 100 -9.80 -3.78 7.61
CA VAL A 100 -8.57 -3.28 8.20
C VAL A 100 -8.39 -3.86 9.60
N ARG A 101 -7.13 -4.05 9.97
CA ARG A 101 -6.73 -4.47 11.30
C ARG A 101 -5.69 -3.49 11.84
N ASP A 102 -5.90 -3.07 13.08
CA ASP A 102 -4.93 -2.21 13.77
C ASP A 102 -3.67 -3.01 14.05
N LEU A 103 -2.55 -2.31 13.91
CA LEU A 103 -1.23 -2.85 14.18
C LEU A 103 -0.69 -2.18 15.43
N ASP A 104 -0.55 -2.97 16.49
CA ASP A 104 0.02 -2.53 17.77
C ASP A 104 1.54 -2.71 17.74
N VAL A 105 2.20 -1.93 16.85
CA VAL A 105 3.65 -1.88 16.71
C VAL A 105 4.09 -0.47 16.41
N GLU A 106 5.33 -0.14 16.72
CA GLU A 106 5.96 1.06 16.20
C GLU A 106 6.15 0.92 14.69
N TRP A 107 5.60 1.86 13.92
CA TRP A 107 5.67 1.84 12.46
C TRP A 107 6.00 3.22 11.90
N SER A 108 6.88 3.24 10.90
CA SER A 108 7.26 4.43 10.14
C SER A 108 7.60 4.04 8.71
N ASP A 109 7.12 4.80 7.74
CA ASP A 109 7.43 4.63 6.31
C ASP A 109 8.83 5.12 5.92
N ILE A 110 9.54 5.81 6.84
CA ILE A 110 10.83 6.46 6.59
C ILE A 110 10.79 7.30 5.29
N GLY A 111 9.70 8.05 5.09
CA GLY A 111 9.46 8.75 3.82
C GLY A 111 10.40 9.91 3.48
N SER A 112 11.42 10.20 4.29
CA SER A 112 12.45 11.20 3.98
C SER A 112 13.76 10.96 4.73
N TRP A 113 14.86 11.49 4.18
CA TRP A 113 16.17 11.49 4.84
C TRP A 113 16.12 12.11 6.23
N TRP A 114 15.40 13.21 6.38
CA TRP A 114 15.24 13.85 7.68
C TRP A 114 14.51 12.95 8.69
N ARG A 115 13.51 12.18 8.25
CA ARG A 115 12.81 11.21 9.10
C ARG A 115 13.75 10.08 9.53
N LEU A 116 14.62 9.59 8.63
CA LEU A 116 15.66 8.63 8.95
C LEU A 116 16.67 9.18 9.98
N PHE A 117 17.14 10.42 9.81
CA PHE A 117 18.06 11.05 10.74
C PHE A 117 17.46 11.21 12.14
N ARG A 118 16.20 11.65 12.23
CA ARG A 118 15.47 11.76 13.49
C ARG A 118 15.36 10.40 14.19
N TRP A 119 14.87 9.40 13.48
CA TRP A 119 14.67 8.05 14.02
C TRP A 119 15.98 7.48 14.60
N ARG A 120 17.10 7.59 13.87
CA ARG A 120 18.42 7.16 14.39
C ARG A 120 18.87 7.88 15.67
N ARG A 121 18.45 9.13 15.89
CA ARG A 121 18.78 9.87 17.11
C ARG A 121 17.93 9.41 18.29
N GLU A 122 16.66 9.12 18.04
CA GLU A 122 15.72 8.62 19.05
C GLU A 122 16.15 7.21 19.52
N GLU A 123 16.49 6.29 18.62
CA GLU A 123 17.02 4.96 19.00
C GLU A 123 18.30 5.06 19.86
N ARG A 124 19.24 5.92 19.46
CA ARG A 124 20.49 6.12 20.21
C ARG A 124 20.28 6.79 21.57
N ALA A 125 19.22 7.58 21.72
CA ALA A 125 18.85 8.16 23.02
C ALA A 125 18.28 7.07 23.93
N VAL A 126 17.36 6.24 23.43
CA VAL A 126 16.79 5.12 24.19
C VAL A 126 17.88 4.15 24.65
N SER A 127 18.82 3.77 23.78
CA SER A 127 19.93 2.87 24.11
C SER A 127 20.92 3.41 25.16
N ARG A 128 20.96 4.72 25.43
CA ARG A 128 21.85 5.32 26.45
C ARG A 128 21.21 5.45 27.82
N TYR A 129 19.88 5.38 27.90
CA TYR A 129 19.15 5.45 29.18
C TYR A 129 18.80 4.06 29.74
N SER A 130 19.11 2.99 28.99
CA SER A 130 18.91 1.59 29.39
C SER A 130 20.23 0.82 29.60
N ALA A 131 21.35 1.52 29.78
CA ALA A 131 22.66 0.97 30.13
C ALA A 131 23.13 1.49 31.49
#